data_AF-A0A0M9VNF0-F1
#
_entry.id   AF-A0A0M9VNF0-F1
#
_cell.length_a   1.000
_cell.length_b   1.000
_cell.length_c   1.000
_cell.angle_alpha   90.00
_cell.angle_beta   90.00
_cell.angle_gamma   90.00
#
_symmetry.space_group_name_H-M   'P 1'
#
loop_
_entity.id
_entity.type
_entity.pdbx_description
1 polymer ?
#
loop_
_entity_poly.entity_id
_entity_poly.type
_entity_poly.pdbx_seq_one_letter_code
_entity_poly.pdbx_strand_id
1 'polypeptide(L)'
;MLTPLVVRAARSGSRATAPVRTFARSFTNASGARRASTQARKAVAMASAGVAAAALMWTMQSASVYQPAECDTASSQNKMTTLSTKPDISTLDPSILDDANVPMRKRMETYVKLLQRRLVDDLEAEENSHRDATKPKQFIVESWKRKEGGEGVSCVLQDGLTFEKAGANVSVVYGNLPPSAIRQMSADHSGLLDRVGYKVEGPDAEVDGLPFFATGLSVVIHPKNPLGPTSHFNYRYFELMHPKTLKDGSPNPRYNENEPVAWWFGGGADLTPMYLFPEDAKHFHITHKAAADSQDESFYPAWKKWCDRYFWVTHRGENRGIGGVFFDDLSLPSWATSKASFIPLMDGGKSSDAVLVSAKQHSKETLFRAVRALGDAFIPAYLPLVNKHKYDSFTPDNVEWQQLRRGRYAEFNLVYDRGTKFGLMTPGARIESILMSLPLYARWEYMDGITGTGREYSAAAHMLDKEKRTKISEEEAKAREIMQDALEHPKNWV
;
A
#
# COMPACT_ATOMS: atom_id res chain seq x y z
N MET A 1 20.25 20.83 57.27
CA MET A 1 20.56 19.57 57.98
C MET A 1 20.90 18.54 56.91
N LEU A 2 22.15 18.48 56.44
CA LEU A 2 23.24 17.62 56.94
C LEU A 2 22.86 16.12 56.87
N THR A 3 23.09 15.43 55.73
CA THR A 3 24.32 14.67 55.32
C THR A 3 24.29 13.18 55.80
N PRO A 4 25.12 12.25 55.26
CA PRO A 4 24.99 11.54 53.96
C PRO A 4 25.50 10.05 54.08
N LEU A 5 26.17 9.52 53.02
CA LEU A 5 27.13 8.38 52.98
C LEU A 5 26.49 6.97 52.81
N VAL A 6 26.99 6.04 51.97
CA VAL A 6 28.38 5.67 51.60
C VAL A 6 28.46 5.00 50.20
N VAL A 7 29.49 5.39 49.44
CA VAL A 7 30.11 4.65 48.32
C VAL A 7 31.14 3.65 48.86
N ARG A 8 31.23 2.43 48.31
CA ARG A 8 32.51 1.70 48.30
C ARG A 8 32.62 0.70 47.15
N ALA A 9 33.65 0.92 46.33
CA ALA A 9 34.23 -0.04 45.41
C ALA A 9 35.41 -0.77 46.06
N ALA A 10 35.69 -2.00 45.62
CA ALA A 10 36.99 -2.48 45.08
C ALA A 10 37.37 -3.91 45.48
N ARG A 11 37.71 -4.71 44.44
CA ARG A 11 38.79 -5.74 44.33
C ARG A 11 38.66 -6.99 45.22
N SER A 12 39.14 -8.19 44.88
CA SER A 12 39.81 -8.83 43.74
C SER A 12 40.03 -10.29 44.17
N GLY A 13 39.92 -11.28 43.26
CA GLY A 13 40.28 -12.67 43.60
C GLY A 13 40.13 -13.63 42.43
N SER A 14 41.27 -14.01 41.86
CA SER A 14 41.50 -14.75 40.61
C SER A 14 41.76 -16.25 40.80
N ARG A 15 41.39 -17.07 39.79
CA ARG A 15 41.99 -18.32 39.23
C ARG A 15 40.89 -19.30 38.80
N ALA A 16 40.94 -20.13 37.75
CA ALA A 16 41.79 -20.34 36.56
C ALA A 16 41.04 -21.40 35.68
N THR A 17 40.81 -21.15 34.39
CA THR A 17 41.43 -21.77 33.16
C THR A 17 40.85 -23.11 32.60
N ALA A 18 40.60 -23.04 31.27
CA ALA A 18 40.70 -24.06 30.19
C ALA A 18 39.40 -24.75 29.69
N PRO A 19 39.35 -25.20 28.40
CA PRO A 19 39.60 -24.42 27.17
C PRO A 19 38.49 -24.60 26.08
N VAL A 20 38.48 -23.69 25.11
CA VAL A 20 37.59 -23.64 23.93
C VAL A 20 38.23 -24.36 22.74
N ARG A 21 37.48 -25.23 22.05
CA ARG A 21 37.87 -25.88 20.78
C ARG A 21 37.36 -25.07 19.58
N THR A 22 38.28 -24.52 18.81
CA THR A 22 38.07 -23.98 17.45
C THR A 22 38.37 -25.05 16.39
N PHE A 23 37.45 -25.28 15.47
CA PHE A 23 37.70 -26.07 14.25
C PHE A 23 37.92 -25.12 13.07
N ALA A 24 39.14 -25.09 12.55
CA ALA A 24 39.48 -24.57 11.23
C ALA A 24 39.84 -25.76 10.33
N ARG A 25 39.24 -25.86 9.14
CA ARG A 25 39.65 -26.81 8.09
C ARG A 25 40.18 -26.03 6.90
N SER A 26 41.49 -26.12 6.73
CA SER A 26 42.24 -25.81 5.50
C SER A 26 42.20 -27.05 4.59
N PHE A 27 42.01 -26.84 3.29
CA PHE A 27 42.22 -27.86 2.27
C PHE A 27 43.42 -27.46 1.41
N THR A 28 44.47 -28.27 1.45
CA THR A 28 45.65 -28.19 0.57
C THR A 28 45.55 -29.24 -0.54
N ASN A 29 45.86 -28.82 -1.77
CA ASN A 29 46.07 -29.67 -2.93
C ASN A 29 47.30 -30.58 -2.76
N ALA A 30 47.21 -31.83 -3.21
CA ALA A 30 48.37 -32.63 -3.56
C ALA A 30 48.05 -33.58 -4.72
N SER A 31 48.80 -33.38 -5.79
CA SER A 31 48.93 -34.21 -7.00
C SER A 31 49.66 -35.53 -6.72
N GLY A 32 49.24 -36.62 -7.38
CA GLY A 32 49.98 -37.88 -7.42
C GLY A 32 49.56 -38.75 -8.60
N ALA A 33 50.45 -38.87 -9.58
CA ALA A 33 50.27 -39.62 -10.83
C ALA A 33 50.90 -41.03 -10.77
N ARG A 34 50.58 -41.83 -11.82
CA ARG A 34 51.17 -43.12 -12.29
C ARG A 34 50.42 -44.37 -11.76
N ARG A 35 50.17 -45.43 -12.54
CA ARG A 35 50.81 -45.92 -13.78
C ARG A 35 49.89 -46.94 -14.47
N ALA A 36 49.95 -46.98 -15.80
CA ALA A 36 49.29 -47.97 -16.66
C ALA A 36 50.17 -49.23 -16.89
N SER A 37 49.52 -50.37 -17.18
CA SER A 37 49.85 -51.40 -18.21
C SER A 37 49.24 -52.75 -17.77
N THR A 38 48.43 -53.43 -18.57
CA THR A 38 48.93 -54.33 -19.63
C THR A 38 47.96 -54.49 -20.82
N GLN A 39 48.51 -54.29 -22.01
CA GLN A 39 48.08 -54.73 -23.35
C GLN A 39 48.23 -56.27 -23.46
N ALA A 40 47.56 -57.08 -24.30
CA ALA A 40 46.74 -56.84 -25.48
C ALA A 40 45.98 -58.13 -25.96
N ARG A 41 44.95 -57.90 -26.80
CA ARG A 41 44.50 -58.69 -27.99
C ARG A 41 43.69 -59.98 -27.82
N LYS A 42 42.43 -59.96 -28.34
CA LYS A 42 42.03 -60.56 -29.62
C LYS A 42 40.63 -60.10 -30.12
N ALA A 43 40.53 -60.02 -31.45
CA ALA A 43 39.48 -59.62 -32.42
C ALA A 43 37.98 -59.85 -32.06
N VAL A 44 37.07 -58.87 -32.23
CA VAL A 44 36.32 -58.38 -33.42
C VAL A 44 35.00 -59.14 -33.71
N ALA A 45 33.93 -58.33 -33.77
CA ALA A 45 32.66 -58.45 -34.51
C ALA A 45 31.40 -59.08 -33.83
N MET A 46 30.34 -58.26 -33.91
CA MET A 46 28.89 -58.53 -33.84
C MET A 46 28.23 -58.76 -32.48
N ALA A 47 27.52 -57.72 -32.00
CA ALA A 47 26.07 -57.75 -31.81
C ALA A 47 25.57 -56.42 -31.23
N SER A 48 25.34 -55.45 -32.12
CA SER A 48 24.49 -54.30 -31.86
C SER A 48 23.03 -54.76 -31.76
N ALA A 49 22.60 -55.19 -30.57
CA ALA A 49 21.20 -55.54 -30.29
C ALA A 49 20.76 -55.23 -28.84
N GLY A 50 21.49 -54.35 -28.14
CA GLY A 50 21.20 -54.01 -26.73
C GLY A 50 20.79 -52.56 -26.47
N VAL A 51 20.98 -51.63 -27.42
CA VAL A 51 20.77 -50.19 -27.17
C VAL A 51 19.49 -49.65 -27.86
N ALA A 52 18.92 -50.39 -28.82
CA ALA A 52 17.70 -49.95 -29.51
C ALA A 52 16.40 -50.21 -28.73
N ALA A 53 16.37 -51.16 -27.78
CA ALA A 53 15.16 -51.49 -27.02
C ALA A 53 14.87 -50.51 -25.86
N ALA A 54 15.90 -49.90 -25.27
CA ALA A 54 15.74 -48.92 -24.20
C ALA A 54 15.35 -47.52 -24.73
N ALA A 55 15.78 -47.17 -25.95
CA ALA A 55 15.43 -45.90 -26.58
C ALA A 55 14.00 -45.88 -27.15
N LEU A 56 13.43 -47.05 -27.53
CA LEU A 56 12.05 -47.15 -27.99
C LEU A 56 11.02 -47.16 -26.84
N MET A 57 11.38 -47.69 -25.66
CA MET A 57 10.45 -47.68 -24.51
C MET A 57 10.34 -46.30 -23.85
N TRP A 58 11.35 -45.44 -23.96
CA TRP A 58 11.26 -44.07 -23.43
C TRP A 58 10.56 -43.09 -24.40
N THR A 59 10.58 -43.39 -25.71
CA THR A 59 9.86 -42.60 -26.71
C THR A 59 8.38 -43.00 -26.84
N MET A 60 7.98 -44.22 -26.44
CA MET A 60 6.57 -44.64 -26.44
C MET A 60 5.82 -44.43 -25.13
N GLN A 61 6.50 -44.07 -24.03
CA GLN A 61 5.85 -43.65 -22.77
C GLN A 61 5.69 -42.12 -22.66
N SER A 62 6.19 -41.38 -23.64
CA SER A 62 6.04 -39.92 -23.79
C SER A 62 4.91 -39.52 -24.75
N ALA A 63 4.25 -40.50 -25.37
CA ALA A 63 3.05 -40.31 -26.18
C ALA A 63 1.78 -40.50 -25.34
N SER A 64 1.72 -39.85 -24.17
CA SER A 64 0.43 -39.54 -23.56
C SER A 64 -0.19 -38.48 -24.45
N VAL A 65 -1.25 -38.88 -25.15
CA VAL A 65 -2.14 -38.05 -25.96
C VAL A 65 -2.23 -36.64 -25.37
N TYR A 66 -1.63 -35.68 -26.06
CA TYR A 66 -1.96 -34.27 -25.89
C TYR A 66 -3.39 -34.13 -26.40
N GLN A 67 -4.37 -34.38 -25.53
CA GLN A 67 -5.69 -33.81 -25.74
C GLN A 67 -5.47 -32.31 -25.58
N PRO A 68 -5.60 -31.49 -26.65
CA PRO A 68 -5.85 -30.09 -26.39
C PRO A 68 -7.08 -30.08 -25.49
N ALA A 69 -6.94 -29.55 -24.28
CA ALA A 69 -8.10 -29.13 -23.55
C ALA A 69 -8.76 -28.11 -24.47
N GLU A 70 -9.80 -28.54 -25.19
CA GLU A 70 -10.84 -27.61 -25.60
C GLU A 70 -11.26 -26.95 -24.29
N CYS A 71 -10.73 -25.75 -24.05
CA CYS A 71 -11.43 -24.84 -23.18
C CYS A 71 -12.80 -24.76 -23.81
N ASP A 72 -13.78 -25.44 -23.20
CA ASP A 72 -15.15 -25.03 -23.34
C ASP A 72 -15.10 -23.52 -23.18
N THR A 73 -15.31 -22.79 -24.27
CA THR A 73 -15.78 -21.42 -24.18
C THR A 73 -17.18 -21.53 -23.61
N ALA A 74 -17.27 -21.94 -22.34
CA ALA A 74 -18.27 -21.43 -21.46
C ALA A 74 -18.06 -19.93 -21.55
N SER A 75 -18.85 -19.29 -22.42
CA SER A 75 -19.24 -17.92 -22.19
C SER A 75 -19.95 -17.94 -20.84
N SER A 76 -19.18 -17.95 -19.75
CA SER A 76 -19.70 -17.57 -18.47
C SER A 76 -20.03 -16.11 -18.69
N GLN A 77 -21.28 -15.83 -19.03
CA GLN A 77 -21.82 -14.50 -18.87
C GLN A 77 -21.60 -14.21 -17.39
N ASN A 78 -20.55 -13.43 -17.10
CA ASN A 78 -20.16 -13.14 -15.74
C ASN A 78 -21.23 -12.19 -15.19
N LYS A 79 -22.32 -12.74 -14.65
CA LYS A 79 -23.47 -11.99 -14.11
C LYS A 79 -23.07 -11.08 -12.94
N MET A 80 -21.82 -11.12 -12.49
CA MET A 80 -21.31 -10.35 -11.36
C MET A 80 -20.58 -9.07 -11.75
N THR A 81 -20.33 -8.79 -13.04
CA THR A 81 -19.71 -7.54 -13.47
C THR A 81 -20.47 -6.82 -14.58
N THR A 82 -20.31 -5.51 -14.67
CA THR A 82 -20.94 -4.67 -15.70
C THR A 82 -20.00 -3.55 -16.12
N LEU A 83 -19.80 -3.41 -17.43
CA LEU A 83 -18.97 -2.36 -18.02
C LEU A 83 -19.80 -1.11 -18.31
N SER A 84 -19.18 0.04 -18.08
CA SER A 84 -19.73 1.37 -18.37
C SER A 84 -18.61 2.32 -18.77
N THR A 85 -18.97 3.49 -19.29
CA THR A 85 -18.01 4.55 -19.63
C THR A 85 -17.67 5.44 -18.43
N LYS A 86 -18.56 5.48 -17.43
CA LYS A 86 -18.42 6.35 -16.25
C LYS A 86 -19.06 5.72 -15.02
N PRO A 87 -18.60 6.06 -13.80
CA PRO A 87 -19.30 5.68 -12.57
C PRO A 87 -20.75 6.18 -12.59
N ASP A 88 -21.69 5.29 -12.29
CA ASP A 88 -23.09 5.63 -12.14
C ASP A 88 -23.34 6.27 -10.77
N ILE A 89 -23.84 7.51 -10.79
CA ILE A 89 -24.20 8.28 -9.61
C ILE A 89 -25.68 8.71 -9.63
N SER A 90 -26.48 8.18 -10.57
CA SER A 90 -27.86 8.61 -10.81
C SER A 90 -28.80 8.38 -9.63
N THR A 91 -28.49 7.40 -8.79
CA THR A 91 -29.27 7.05 -7.58
C THR A 91 -28.77 7.73 -6.32
N LEU A 92 -27.68 8.50 -6.39
CA LEU A 92 -27.07 9.15 -5.25
C LEU A 92 -27.72 10.51 -5.01
N ASP A 93 -27.98 10.82 -3.75
CA ASP A 93 -28.49 12.12 -3.31
C ASP A 93 -27.39 12.87 -2.54
N PRO A 94 -26.75 13.89 -3.14
CA PRO A 94 -25.72 14.67 -2.46
C PRO A 94 -26.22 15.44 -1.23
N SER A 95 -27.53 15.68 -1.09
CA SER A 95 -28.08 16.45 0.03
C SER A 95 -27.95 15.72 1.37
N ILE A 96 -27.84 14.38 1.34
CA ILE A 96 -27.68 13.57 2.56
C ILE A 96 -26.32 13.77 3.23
N LEU A 97 -25.32 14.32 2.51
CA LEU A 97 -23.95 14.41 2.99
C LEU A 97 -23.83 15.25 4.26
N ASP A 98 -24.75 16.18 4.51
CA ASP A 98 -24.76 17.03 5.71
C ASP A 98 -25.96 16.75 6.65
N ASP A 99 -26.77 15.73 6.34
CA ASP A 99 -27.89 15.29 7.19
C ASP A 99 -27.42 14.28 8.26
N ALA A 100 -27.31 14.75 9.50
CA ALA A 100 -26.91 13.94 10.64
C ALA A 100 -27.90 12.80 11.00
N ASN A 101 -29.13 12.82 10.48
CA ASN A 101 -30.10 11.75 10.70
C ASN A 101 -29.86 10.55 9.78
N VAL A 102 -29.11 10.74 8.69
CA VAL A 102 -28.74 9.66 7.79
C VAL A 102 -27.51 8.94 8.35
N PRO A 103 -27.52 7.59 8.44
CA PRO A 103 -26.38 6.84 8.95
C PRO A 103 -25.07 7.15 8.21
N MET A 104 -23.98 7.29 8.95
CA MET A 104 -22.67 7.67 8.41
C MET A 104 -22.20 6.73 7.28
N ARG A 105 -22.50 5.43 7.35
CA ARG A 105 -22.25 4.46 6.27
C ARG A 105 -22.80 4.91 4.90
N LYS A 106 -24.05 5.41 4.86
CA LYS A 106 -24.71 5.85 3.61
C LYS A 106 -24.11 7.17 3.11
N ARG A 107 -23.79 8.07 4.04
CA ARG A 107 -23.20 9.38 3.73
C ARG A 107 -21.78 9.24 3.19
N MET A 108 -20.95 8.40 3.82
CA MET A 108 -19.62 8.10 3.33
C MET A 108 -19.66 7.39 1.98
N GLU A 109 -20.52 6.37 1.81
CA GLU A 109 -20.69 5.69 0.51
C GLU A 109 -21.04 6.68 -0.61
N THR A 110 -22.00 7.58 -0.34
CA THR A 110 -22.41 8.62 -1.28
C THR A 110 -21.25 9.55 -1.60
N TYR A 111 -20.52 10.01 -0.58
CA TYR A 111 -19.36 10.87 -0.76
C TYR A 111 -18.28 10.22 -1.64
N VAL A 112 -17.87 8.99 -1.35
CA VAL A 112 -16.79 8.33 -2.10
C VAL A 112 -17.17 8.03 -3.55
N LYS A 113 -18.43 7.67 -3.82
CA LYS A 113 -18.93 7.47 -5.19
C LYS A 113 -19.01 8.79 -5.98
N LEU A 114 -19.46 9.88 -5.35
CA LEU A 114 -19.46 11.21 -5.97
C LEU A 114 -18.03 11.71 -6.24
N LEU A 115 -17.11 11.53 -5.29
CA LEU A 115 -15.72 11.90 -5.44
C LEU A 115 -15.03 11.06 -6.54
N GLN A 116 -15.28 9.75 -6.60
CA GLN A 116 -14.79 8.90 -7.68
C GLN A 116 -15.23 9.42 -9.04
N ARG A 117 -16.51 9.79 -9.18
CA ARG A 117 -17.03 10.33 -10.44
C ARG A 117 -16.31 11.62 -10.84
N ARG A 118 -16.16 12.56 -9.91
CA ARG A 118 -15.44 13.82 -10.14
C ARG A 118 -13.99 13.57 -10.57
N LEU A 119 -13.27 12.68 -9.88
CA LEU A 119 -11.88 12.35 -10.21
C LEU A 119 -11.75 11.73 -11.60
N VAL A 120 -12.65 10.83 -11.97
CA VAL A 120 -12.65 10.23 -13.32
C VAL A 120 -12.91 11.30 -14.38
N ASP A 121 -13.83 12.24 -14.13
CA ASP A 121 -14.10 13.34 -15.05
C ASP A 121 -12.89 14.30 -15.18
N ASP A 122 -12.29 14.72 -14.06
CA ASP A 122 -11.15 15.64 -14.05
C ASP A 122 -9.88 15.03 -14.67
N LEU A 123 -9.60 13.75 -14.38
CA LEU A 123 -8.45 13.03 -14.95
C LEU A 123 -8.63 12.77 -16.44
N GLU A 124 -9.83 12.45 -16.92
CA GLU A 124 -10.08 12.34 -18.35
C GLU A 124 -9.96 13.68 -19.07
N ALA A 125 -10.44 14.77 -18.47
CA ALA A 125 -10.28 16.10 -19.05
C ALA A 125 -8.80 16.45 -19.22
N GLU A 126 -7.98 16.19 -18.19
CA GLU A 126 -6.54 16.43 -18.25
C GLU A 126 -5.83 15.52 -19.27
N GLU A 127 -6.19 14.24 -19.32
CA GLU A 127 -5.67 13.27 -20.30
C GLU A 127 -5.99 13.66 -21.75
N ASN A 128 -7.20 14.20 -21.99
CA ASN A 128 -7.68 14.54 -23.31
C ASN A 128 -7.35 15.98 -23.74
N SER A 129 -6.81 16.81 -22.84
CA SER A 129 -6.47 18.22 -23.09
C SER A 129 -5.50 18.45 -24.26
N HIS A 130 -4.70 17.43 -24.62
CA HIS A 130 -3.76 17.46 -25.76
C HIS A 130 -3.90 16.27 -26.69
N ARG A 131 -5.02 15.56 -26.62
CA ARG A 131 -5.37 14.50 -27.58
C ARG A 131 -6.15 15.07 -28.75
N ASP A 132 -6.08 14.34 -29.86
CA ASP A 132 -7.05 14.52 -30.95
C ASP A 132 -8.46 14.30 -30.40
N ALA A 133 -9.31 15.32 -30.52
CA ALA A 133 -10.69 15.30 -30.02
C ALA A 133 -11.52 14.16 -30.61
N THR A 134 -11.12 13.61 -31.77
CA THR A 134 -11.80 12.46 -32.40
C THR A 134 -11.44 11.12 -31.78
N LYS A 135 -10.41 11.06 -30.91
CA LYS A 135 -9.90 9.82 -30.29
C LYS A 135 -9.62 10.02 -28.79
N PRO A 136 -10.64 10.31 -27.98
CA PRO A 136 -10.46 10.49 -26.55
C PRO A 136 -10.04 9.17 -25.88
N LYS A 137 -9.26 9.27 -24.80
CA LYS A 137 -8.97 8.19 -23.88
C LYS A 137 -9.93 8.28 -22.69
N GLN A 138 -10.56 7.17 -22.36
CA GLN A 138 -11.52 7.06 -21.27
C GLN A 138 -11.08 6.02 -20.25
N PHE A 139 -11.57 6.14 -19.02
CA PHE A 139 -11.45 5.07 -18.04
C PHE A 139 -12.32 3.88 -18.46
N ILE A 140 -11.79 2.68 -18.25
CA ILE A 140 -12.58 1.47 -18.22
C ILE A 140 -13.24 1.42 -16.84
N VAL A 141 -14.57 1.45 -16.81
CA VAL A 141 -15.35 1.42 -15.57
C VAL A 141 -16.07 0.09 -15.46
N GLU A 142 -15.67 -0.71 -14.48
CA GLU A 142 -16.27 -2.01 -14.20
C GLU A 142 -16.88 -2.02 -12.79
N SER A 143 -18.21 -2.21 -12.74
CA SER A 143 -18.93 -2.48 -11.50
C SER A 143 -18.91 -3.97 -11.20
N TRP A 144 -18.77 -4.34 -9.93
CA TRP A 144 -18.70 -5.74 -9.50
C TRP A 144 -19.39 -5.97 -8.16
N LYS A 145 -19.86 -7.20 -7.92
CA LYS A 145 -20.50 -7.62 -6.67
C LYS A 145 -19.80 -8.83 -6.06
N ARG A 146 -19.84 -8.94 -4.73
CA ARG A 146 -19.29 -10.09 -3.97
C ARG A 146 -20.39 -11.07 -3.60
N LYS A 147 -20.03 -12.35 -3.49
CA LYS A 147 -20.94 -13.38 -2.97
C LYS A 147 -21.21 -13.19 -1.49
N GLU A 148 -20.20 -12.77 -0.74
CA GLU A 148 -20.23 -12.61 0.72
C GLU A 148 -20.93 -11.31 1.17
N GLY A 149 -21.31 -10.44 0.23
CA GLY A 149 -21.88 -9.12 0.50
C GLY A 149 -20.95 -7.99 0.09
N GLY A 150 -21.55 -6.94 -0.48
CA GLY A 150 -20.86 -5.76 -0.97
C GLY A 150 -20.68 -5.70 -2.48
N GLU A 151 -20.21 -4.54 -2.90
CA GLU A 151 -20.01 -4.15 -4.29
C GLU A 151 -18.80 -3.21 -4.42
N GLY A 152 -18.41 -2.93 -5.66
CA GLY A 152 -17.42 -1.91 -5.94
C GLY A 152 -17.46 -1.49 -7.39
N VAL A 153 -16.77 -0.38 -7.66
CA VAL A 153 -16.59 0.17 -9.00
C VAL A 153 -15.11 0.40 -9.19
N SER A 154 -14.50 -0.32 -10.13
CA SER A 154 -13.11 -0.13 -10.50
C SER A 154 -13.04 0.76 -11.73
N CYS A 155 -12.35 1.90 -11.64
CA CYS A 155 -12.08 2.77 -12.78
C CYS A 155 -10.60 2.69 -13.08
N VAL A 156 -10.22 2.25 -14.28
CA VAL A 156 -8.82 2.12 -14.69
C VAL A 156 -8.58 2.75 -16.05
N LEU A 157 -7.55 3.59 -16.16
CA LEU A 157 -7.00 4.13 -17.39
C LEU A 157 -5.57 3.63 -17.54
N GLN A 158 -5.22 3.09 -18.70
CA GLN A 158 -3.88 2.59 -19.02
C GLN A 158 -3.45 3.06 -20.41
N ASP A 159 -2.16 3.22 -20.63
CA ASP A 159 -1.59 3.66 -21.92
C ASP A 159 -2.13 5.02 -22.37
N GLY A 160 -2.17 5.97 -21.43
CA GLY A 160 -2.46 7.37 -21.70
C GLY A 160 -1.28 8.15 -22.30
N LEU A 161 -1.53 9.39 -22.70
CA LEU A 161 -0.52 10.36 -23.11
C LEU A 161 -0.04 11.14 -21.88
N THR A 162 -0.93 11.51 -20.96
CA THR A 162 -0.57 12.12 -19.66
C THR A 162 -0.33 11.04 -18.62
N PHE A 163 -1.29 10.13 -18.46
CA PHE A 163 -1.25 9.10 -17.42
C PHE A 163 -0.88 7.75 -18.03
N GLU A 164 0.28 7.21 -17.66
CA GLU A 164 0.65 5.84 -18.09
C GLU A 164 -0.32 4.83 -17.50
N LYS A 165 -0.67 5.02 -16.22
CA LYS A 165 -1.70 4.26 -15.54
C LYS A 165 -2.34 5.12 -14.45
N ALA A 166 -3.65 5.12 -14.39
CA ALA A 166 -4.42 5.74 -13.31
C ALA A 166 -5.54 4.79 -12.92
N GLY A 167 -5.85 4.71 -11.63
CA GLY A 167 -7.08 4.08 -11.23
C GLY A 167 -7.68 4.72 -9.99
N ALA A 168 -9.02 4.64 -9.94
CA ALA A 168 -9.83 5.18 -8.87
C ALA A 168 -10.91 4.16 -8.52
N ASN A 169 -10.70 3.42 -7.43
CA ASN A 169 -11.52 2.27 -7.06
C ASN A 169 -12.35 2.59 -5.81
N VAL A 170 -13.67 2.42 -5.92
CA VAL A 170 -14.58 2.43 -4.77
C VAL A 170 -14.90 1.00 -4.39
N SER A 171 -14.94 0.73 -3.09
CA SER A 171 -15.46 -0.52 -2.53
C SER A 171 -16.44 -0.21 -1.41
N VAL A 172 -17.53 -0.98 -1.37
CA VAL A 172 -18.55 -0.96 -0.31
C VAL A 172 -18.74 -2.40 0.12
N VAL A 173 -18.10 -2.80 1.19
CA VAL A 173 -18.05 -4.18 1.67
C VAL A 173 -18.77 -4.26 3.01
N TYR A 174 -19.63 -5.26 3.15
CA TYR A 174 -20.28 -5.58 4.41
C TYR A 174 -20.38 -7.09 4.56
N GLY A 175 -20.43 -7.55 5.79
CA GLY A 175 -20.49 -8.96 6.11
C GLY A 175 -20.42 -9.17 7.62
N ASN A 176 -20.03 -10.37 8.04
CA ASN A 176 -19.86 -10.70 9.45
C ASN A 176 -18.38 -10.99 9.73
N LEU A 177 -17.78 -10.29 10.69
CA LEU A 177 -16.42 -10.58 11.12
C LEU A 177 -16.41 -11.75 12.11
N PRO A 178 -15.60 -12.79 11.86
CA PRO A 178 -15.42 -13.85 12.84
C PRO A 178 -14.62 -13.35 14.06
N PRO A 179 -14.75 -14.00 15.22
CA PRO A 179 -14.02 -13.63 16.44
C PRO A 179 -12.50 -13.51 16.28
N SER A 180 -11.89 -14.38 15.46
CA SER A 180 -10.46 -14.34 15.15
C SER A 180 -10.03 -13.06 14.41
N ALA A 181 -10.91 -12.49 13.58
CA ALA A 181 -10.66 -11.22 12.93
C ALA A 181 -10.83 -10.04 13.91
N ILE A 182 -11.83 -10.10 14.80
CA ILE A 182 -12.11 -9.05 15.81
C ILE A 182 -10.95 -8.91 16.81
N ARG A 183 -10.56 -10.01 17.48
CA ARG A 183 -9.23 -10.53 17.22
C ARG A 183 -8.04 -9.62 16.94
N GLN A 184 -7.49 -9.92 15.77
CA GLN A 184 -6.43 -9.22 15.10
C GLN A 184 -6.71 -7.72 15.00
N MET A 185 -7.95 -7.31 14.70
CA MET A 185 -8.33 -5.90 14.64
C MET A 185 -8.16 -5.19 15.98
N SER A 186 -8.47 -5.83 17.11
CA SER A 186 -8.30 -5.24 18.44
C SER A 186 -6.83 -5.00 18.82
N ALA A 187 -5.89 -5.70 18.18
CA ALA A 187 -4.46 -5.44 18.37
C ALA A 187 -4.04 -4.10 17.76
N ASP A 188 -4.69 -3.70 16.67
CA ASP A 188 -4.42 -2.44 15.98
C ASP A 188 -5.35 -1.31 16.49
N HIS A 189 -6.53 -1.64 17.02
CA HIS A 189 -7.54 -0.69 17.48
C HIS A 189 -7.76 -0.75 19.01
N SER A 190 -7.07 0.14 19.73
CA SER A 190 -7.12 0.19 21.20
C SER A 190 -8.55 0.40 21.74
N GLY A 191 -8.92 -0.41 22.74
CA GLY A 191 -10.23 -0.34 23.40
C GLY A 191 -11.40 -0.90 22.58
N LEU A 192 -11.14 -1.57 21.45
CA LEU A 192 -12.20 -2.17 20.62
C LEU A 192 -13.01 -3.23 21.39
N LEU A 193 -12.33 -4.14 22.10
CA LEU A 193 -13.01 -5.22 22.85
C LEU A 193 -13.87 -4.65 23.99
N ASP A 194 -13.40 -3.60 24.66
CA ASP A 194 -14.15 -2.91 25.72
C ASP A 194 -15.44 -2.27 25.17
N ARG A 195 -15.37 -1.68 23.97
CA ARG A 195 -16.54 -1.10 23.28
C ARG A 195 -17.53 -2.16 22.82
N VAL A 196 -17.02 -3.30 22.33
CA VAL A 196 -17.84 -4.43 21.89
C VAL A 196 -18.63 -5.03 23.04
N GLY A 197 -18.01 -5.18 24.20
CA GLY A 197 -18.68 -5.63 25.42
C GLY A 197 -19.25 -7.04 25.36
N TYR A 198 -18.85 -7.86 24.37
CA TYR A 198 -19.17 -9.28 24.30
C TYR A 198 -17.98 -10.12 24.69
N LYS A 199 -18.27 -11.28 25.30
CA LYS A 199 -17.37 -12.42 25.15
C LYS A 199 -17.46 -12.90 23.70
N VAL A 200 -16.49 -12.49 22.88
CA VAL A 200 -16.42 -12.87 21.47
C VAL A 200 -15.91 -14.30 21.26
N GLU A 201 -15.35 -14.94 22.30
CA GLU A 201 -14.72 -16.27 22.18
C GLU A 201 -14.95 -17.18 23.37
N GLY A 202 -14.81 -18.48 23.12
CA GLY A 202 -15.02 -19.55 24.09
C GLY A 202 -16.41 -20.17 24.00
N PRO A 203 -16.68 -21.21 24.81
CA PRO A 203 -18.00 -21.85 24.86
C PRO A 203 -19.11 -20.89 25.32
N ASP A 204 -18.75 -19.85 26.08
CA ASP A 204 -19.66 -18.82 26.58
C ASP A 204 -19.81 -17.62 25.61
N ALA A 205 -19.40 -17.77 24.34
CA ALA A 205 -19.49 -16.68 23.38
C ALA A 205 -20.95 -16.31 23.12
N GLU A 206 -21.27 -15.03 23.29
CA GLU A 206 -22.65 -14.50 23.17
C GLU A 206 -23.08 -14.31 21.71
N VAL A 207 -22.09 -14.20 20.80
CA VAL A 207 -22.27 -13.90 19.38
C VAL A 207 -21.32 -14.73 18.52
N ASP A 208 -21.74 -15.07 17.29
CA ASP A 208 -20.89 -15.79 16.32
C ASP A 208 -20.01 -14.85 15.46
N GLY A 209 -20.06 -13.55 15.76
CA GLY A 209 -19.31 -12.51 15.07
C GLY A 209 -20.01 -11.16 15.18
N LEU A 210 -19.41 -10.14 14.57
CA LEU A 210 -19.97 -8.81 14.51
C LEU A 210 -20.21 -8.40 13.05
N PRO A 211 -21.42 -7.94 12.70
CA PRO A 211 -21.66 -7.32 11.41
C PRO A 211 -20.74 -6.10 11.23
N PHE A 212 -20.09 -6.02 10.09
CA PHE A 212 -19.22 -4.89 9.74
C PHE A 212 -19.66 -4.24 8.43
N PHE A 213 -19.30 -2.98 8.28
CA PHE A 213 -19.37 -2.23 7.04
C PHE A 213 -18.04 -1.50 6.85
N ALA A 214 -17.52 -1.55 5.63
CA ALA A 214 -16.31 -0.86 5.21
C ALA A 214 -16.55 -0.25 3.84
N THR A 215 -16.31 1.05 3.71
CA THR A 215 -16.30 1.71 2.40
C THR A 215 -15.10 2.61 2.25
N GLY A 216 -14.61 2.77 1.03
CA GLY A 216 -13.56 3.71 0.75
C GLY A 216 -13.30 3.91 -0.73
N LEU A 217 -12.58 4.99 -1.02
CA LEU A 217 -12.03 5.31 -2.31
C LEU A 217 -10.51 5.20 -2.23
N SER A 218 -9.92 4.46 -3.15
CA SER A 218 -8.47 4.32 -3.30
C SER A 218 -8.06 4.75 -4.70
N VAL A 219 -7.08 5.64 -4.80
CA VAL A 219 -6.61 6.21 -6.05
C VAL A 219 -5.10 6.13 -6.13
N VAL A 220 -4.60 5.68 -7.27
CA VAL A 220 -3.17 5.73 -7.60
C VAL A 220 -3.03 6.22 -9.04
N ILE A 221 -2.13 7.18 -9.23
CA ILE A 221 -1.89 7.80 -10.53
C ILE A 221 -0.39 7.79 -10.82
N HIS A 222 -0.02 7.22 -11.96
CA HIS A 222 1.33 7.19 -12.50
C HIS A 222 1.38 8.01 -13.80
N PRO A 223 1.87 9.26 -13.77
CA PRO A 223 2.11 10.03 -14.97
C PRO A 223 3.11 9.33 -15.88
N LYS A 224 2.96 9.51 -17.19
CA LYS A 224 3.89 9.03 -18.20
C LYS A 224 5.20 9.82 -18.17
N ASN A 225 5.11 11.14 -18.05
CA ASN A 225 6.29 12.00 -17.98
C ASN A 225 7.06 11.77 -16.66
N PRO A 226 8.36 11.42 -16.68
CA PRO A 226 9.19 11.26 -15.48
C PRO A 226 9.21 12.45 -14.53
N LEU A 227 8.99 13.66 -15.04
CA LEU A 227 8.97 14.90 -14.25
C LEU A 227 7.63 15.11 -13.53
N GLY A 228 6.58 14.39 -13.95
CA GLY A 228 5.29 14.35 -13.26
C GLY A 228 5.31 13.36 -12.08
N PRO A 229 4.87 13.76 -10.87
CA PRO A 229 4.90 12.88 -9.71
C PRO A 229 3.82 11.80 -9.74
N THR A 230 4.17 10.60 -9.30
CA THR A 230 3.15 9.62 -8.89
C THR A 230 2.44 10.14 -7.65
N SER A 231 1.14 9.90 -7.52
CA SER A 231 0.40 10.21 -6.29
C SER A 231 -0.57 9.11 -5.93
N HIS A 232 -0.80 8.99 -4.63
CA HIS A 232 -1.75 8.07 -4.04
C HIS A 232 -2.64 8.84 -3.07
N PHE A 233 -3.92 8.47 -3.02
CA PHE A 233 -4.74 8.81 -1.87
C PHE A 233 -5.74 7.70 -1.55
N ASN A 234 -6.14 7.65 -0.28
CA ASN A 234 -7.16 6.76 0.22
C ASN A 234 -8.02 7.48 1.26
N TYR A 235 -9.34 7.35 1.19
CA TYR A 235 -10.24 7.75 2.29
C TYR A 235 -11.28 6.66 2.51
N ARG A 236 -11.42 6.21 3.75
CA ARG A 236 -12.25 5.08 4.13
C ARG A 236 -12.96 5.30 5.45
N TYR A 237 -14.06 4.59 5.61
CA TYR A 237 -14.85 4.49 6.83
C TYR A 237 -15.11 3.03 7.14
N PHE A 238 -15.03 2.70 8.41
CA PHE A 238 -15.33 1.39 8.94
C PHE A 238 -16.29 1.51 10.11
N GLU A 239 -17.27 0.61 10.21
CA GLU A 239 -18.13 0.48 11.37
C GLU A 239 -18.44 -0.99 11.72
N LEU A 240 -18.65 -1.24 13.01
CA LEU A 240 -19.14 -2.50 13.57
C LEU A 240 -20.50 -2.25 14.20
N MET A 241 -21.42 -3.18 13.96
CA MET A 241 -22.75 -3.17 14.57
C MET A 241 -22.86 -4.32 15.56
N HIS A 242 -23.72 -4.16 16.57
CA HIS A 242 -24.21 -5.31 17.32
C HIS A 242 -25.01 -6.20 16.35
N PRO A 243 -24.96 -7.54 16.46
CA PRO A 243 -25.82 -8.40 15.65
C PRO A 243 -27.28 -8.22 16.06
N LYS A 244 -28.23 -8.40 15.12
CA LYS A 244 -29.67 -8.27 15.42
C LYS A 244 -30.15 -9.30 16.46
N THR A 245 -29.55 -10.47 16.46
CA THR A 245 -29.86 -11.59 17.35
C THR A 245 -28.60 -12.09 18.05
N LEU A 246 -28.76 -12.59 19.27
CA LEU A 246 -27.72 -13.34 19.98
C LEU A 246 -27.61 -14.76 19.43
N LYS A 247 -26.59 -15.50 19.88
CA LYS A 247 -26.34 -16.89 19.45
C LYS A 247 -27.50 -17.85 19.77
N ASP A 248 -28.26 -17.57 20.82
CA ASP A 248 -29.46 -18.34 21.21
C ASP A 248 -30.70 -17.99 20.36
N GLY A 249 -30.57 -17.07 19.40
CA GLY A 249 -31.66 -16.61 18.54
C GLY A 249 -32.53 -15.50 19.13
N SER A 250 -32.31 -15.10 20.39
CA SER A 250 -33.06 -14.02 21.02
C SER A 250 -32.68 -12.65 20.42
N PRO A 251 -33.59 -11.66 20.44
CA PRO A 251 -33.27 -10.28 20.04
C PRO A 251 -32.14 -9.70 20.89
N ASN A 252 -31.18 -9.06 20.25
CA ASN A 252 -30.07 -8.45 20.96
C ASN A 252 -30.48 -7.06 21.50
N PRO A 253 -30.53 -6.86 22.83
CA PRO A 253 -30.97 -5.59 23.42
C PRO A 253 -30.01 -4.43 23.14
N ARG A 254 -28.78 -4.72 22.69
CA ARG A 254 -27.78 -3.70 22.32
C ARG A 254 -27.87 -3.29 20.85
N TYR A 255 -28.68 -3.97 20.03
CA TYR A 255 -28.81 -3.64 18.62
C TYR A 255 -29.52 -2.30 18.42
N ASN A 256 -28.85 -1.39 17.73
CA ASN A 256 -29.41 -0.14 17.23
C ASN A 256 -28.99 0.00 15.77
N GLU A 257 -29.93 0.19 14.84
CA GLU A 257 -29.62 0.30 13.41
C GLU A 257 -28.79 1.54 13.05
N ASN A 258 -28.90 2.60 13.84
CA ASN A 258 -28.28 3.90 13.56
C ASN A 258 -27.01 4.16 14.39
N GLU A 259 -26.70 3.30 15.35
CA GLU A 259 -25.58 3.50 16.26
C GLU A 259 -24.61 2.32 16.21
N PRO A 260 -23.41 2.51 15.63
CA PRO A 260 -22.39 1.48 15.61
C PRO A 260 -21.68 1.35 16.95
N VAL A 261 -21.24 0.13 17.25
CA VAL A 261 -20.43 -0.26 18.41
C VAL A 261 -19.07 0.43 18.41
N ALA A 262 -18.45 0.41 17.24
CA ALA A 262 -17.17 1.04 16.98
C ALA A 262 -17.15 1.49 15.53
N TRP A 263 -16.46 2.59 15.29
CA TRP A 263 -16.29 3.15 13.97
C TRP A 263 -15.02 3.99 13.95
N TRP A 264 -14.44 4.13 12.77
CA TRP A 264 -13.31 5.03 12.55
C TRP A 264 -13.23 5.43 11.09
N PHE A 265 -12.60 6.58 10.86
CA PHE A 265 -12.10 6.97 9.56
C PHE A 265 -10.63 6.63 9.44
N GLY A 266 -10.19 6.38 8.22
CA GLY A 266 -8.78 6.31 7.88
C GLY A 266 -8.56 6.90 6.51
N GLY A 267 -7.34 7.36 6.25
CA GLY A 267 -7.04 7.91 4.95
C GLY A 267 -5.76 8.72 4.89
N GLY A 268 -5.58 9.39 3.77
CA GLY A 268 -4.39 10.14 3.48
C GLY A 268 -4.18 10.37 1.99
N ALA A 269 -3.28 11.28 1.68
CA ALA A 269 -2.80 11.56 0.34
C ALA A 269 -1.30 11.80 0.41
N ASP A 270 -0.56 11.25 -0.54
CA ASP A 270 0.89 11.37 -0.58
C ASP A 270 1.43 11.51 -2.02
N LEU A 271 2.60 12.15 -2.11
CA LEU A 271 3.27 12.46 -3.37
C LEU A 271 4.59 11.70 -3.50
N THR A 272 4.77 11.04 -4.64
CA THR A 272 5.95 10.25 -5.00
C THR A 272 6.59 10.80 -6.28
N PRO A 273 7.34 11.91 -6.20
CA PRO A 273 8.08 12.46 -7.33
C PRO A 273 9.29 11.59 -7.69
N MET A 274 9.68 11.60 -8.97
CA MET A 274 10.95 11.02 -9.42
C MET A 274 12.08 12.05 -9.32
N TYR A 275 11.75 13.32 -9.49
CA TYR A 275 12.65 14.47 -9.37
C TYR A 275 12.05 15.47 -8.40
N LEU A 276 12.89 16.05 -7.54
CA LEU A 276 12.43 16.99 -6.54
C LEU A 276 12.26 18.39 -7.14
N PHE A 277 11.03 18.88 -7.17
CA PHE A 277 10.71 20.29 -7.37
C PHE A 277 10.19 20.86 -6.03
N PRO A 278 10.97 21.72 -5.33
CA PRO A 278 10.57 22.23 -4.01
C PRO A 278 9.20 22.93 -3.99
N GLU A 279 8.85 23.61 -5.08
CA GLU A 279 7.59 24.36 -5.16
C GLU A 279 6.37 23.45 -5.36
N ASP A 280 6.57 22.31 -6.01
CA ASP A 280 5.52 21.28 -6.15
C ASP A 280 5.27 20.60 -4.81
N ALA A 281 6.34 20.26 -4.10
CA ALA A 281 6.27 19.73 -2.74
C ALA A 281 5.51 20.71 -1.83
N LYS A 282 5.90 21.99 -1.85
CA LYS A 282 5.24 23.04 -1.08
C LYS A 282 3.78 23.21 -1.47
N HIS A 283 3.44 23.25 -2.76
CA HIS A 283 2.05 23.36 -3.23
C HIS A 283 1.17 22.21 -2.72
N PHE A 284 1.65 20.97 -2.87
CA PHE A 284 0.92 19.78 -2.41
C PHE A 284 0.67 19.82 -0.91
N HIS A 285 1.70 20.17 -0.13
CA HIS A 285 1.63 20.22 1.33
C HIS A 285 0.81 21.41 1.86
N ILE A 286 0.91 22.61 1.26
CA ILE A 286 0.08 23.77 1.65
C ILE A 286 -1.39 23.46 1.42
N THR A 287 -1.73 22.83 0.30
CA THR A 287 -3.13 22.54 -0.06
C THR A 287 -3.76 21.57 0.95
N HIS A 288 -3.07 20.49 1.31
CA HIS A 288 -3.54 19.56 2.34
C HIS A 288 -3.51 20.16 3.75
N LYS A 289 -2.53 21.02 4.07
CA LYS A 289 -2.50 21.75 5.34
C LYS A 289 -3.72 22.66 5.47
N ALA A 290 -4.05 23.44 4.46
CA ALA A 290 -5.23 24.31 4.47
C ALA A 290 -6.53 23.52 4.66
N ALA A 291 -6.65 22.35 4.01
CA ALA A 291 -7.78 21.45 4.17
C ALA A 291 -7.89 20.89 5.60
N ALA A 292 -6.78 20.47 6.20
CA ALA A 292 -6.72 19.99 7.58
C ALA A 292 -7.03 21.12 8.59
N ASP A 293 -6.38 22.27 8.45
CA ASP A 293 -6.54 23.46 9.31
C ASP A 293 -7.97 24.00 9.31
N SER A 294 -8.72 23.80 8.21
CA SER A 294 -10.14 24.16 8.13
C SER A 294 -10.98 23.51 9.23
N GLN A 295 -10.54 22.35 9.74
CA GLN A 295 -11.15 21.67 10.87
C GLN A 295 -10.32 21.89 12.15
N ASP A 296 -9.03 21.57 12.13
CA ASP A 296 -8.14 21.67 13.29
C ASP A 296 -6.68 21.82 12.85
N GLU A 297 -6.00 22.86 13.34
CA GLU A 297 -4.59 23.17 13.02
C GLU A 297 -3.59 22.11 13.51
N SER A 298 -4.00 21.26 14.46
CA SER A 298 -3.18 20.15 14.96
C SER A 298 -3.20 18.92 14.05
N PHE A 299 -4.15 18.83 13.10
CA PHE A 299 -4.29 17.68 12.22
C PHE A 299 -3.12 17.51 11.25
N TYR A 300 -2.76 18.57 10.52
CA TYR A 300 -1.67 18.51 9.56
C TYR A 300 -0.32 18.08 10.19
N PRO A 301 0.19 18.70 11.27
CA PRO A 301 1.48 18.31 11.83
C PRO A 301 1.48 16.86 12.33
N ALA A 302 0.37 16.37 12.90
CA ALA A 302 0.25 14.98 13.32
C ALA A 302 0.27 14.02 12.11
N TRP A 303 -0.58 14.27 11.13
CA TRP A 303 -0.78 13.37 9.99
C TRP A 303 0.36 13.42 8.97
N LYS A 304 1.08 14.54 8.88
CA LYS A 304 2.33 14.62 8.10
C LYS A 304 3.40 13.72 8.72
N LYS A 305 3.60 13.81 10.04
CA LYS A 305 4.57 12.98 10.75
C LYS A 305 4.22 11.50 10.66
N TRP A 306 2.93 11.16 10.69
CA TRP A 306 2.48 9.79 10.44
C TRP A 306 2.74 9.35 9.01
N CYS A 307 2.50 10.20 8.02
CA CYS A 307 2.77 9.90 6.61
C CYS A 307 4.24 9.52 6.38
N ASP A 308 5.17 10.30 6.93
CA ASP A 308 6.62 10.03 6.85
C ASP A 308 7.03 8.71 7.51
N ARG A 309 6.28 8.24 8.52
CA ARG A 309 6.56 6.96 9.18
C ARG A 309 5.93 5.79 8.45
N TYR A 310 4.71 5.99 7.93
CA TYR A 310 3.93 4.92 7.31
C TYR A 310 4.57 4.47 6.00
N PHE A 311 5.01 5.42 5.16
CA PHE A 311 5.56 5.14 3.83
C PHE A 311 7.08 4.88 3.83
N TRP A 312 7.62 4.40 4.96
CA TRP A 312 9.03 4.05 5.13
C TRP A 312 9.36 2.65 4.59
N VAL A 313 10.26 2.58 3.61
CA VAL A 313 10.76 1.33 3.03
C VAL A 313 11.95 0.83 3.87
N THR A 314 11.63 0.07 4.92
CA THR A 314 12.61 -0.30 5.97
C THR A 314 13.90 -0.93 5.44
N HIS A 315 13.81 -1.81 4.45
CA HIS A 315 14.99 -2.49 3.89
C HIS A 315 15.82 -1.62 2.92
N ARG A 316 15.32 -0.44 2.56
CA ARG A 316 16.04 0.56 1.74
C ARG A 316 16.55 1.74 2.57
N GLY A 317 15.95 2.00 3.72
CA GLY A 317 16.30 3.16 4.54
C GLY A 317 15.82 4.48 3.96
N GLU A 318 14.72 4.47 3.20
CA GLU A 318 14.17 5.64 2.53
C GLU A 318 12.64 5.64 2.58
N ASN A 319 12.03 6.80 2.35
CA ASN A 319 10.60 6.92 2.11
C ASN A 319 10.25 6.56 0.66
N ARG A 320 9.00 6.10 0.46
CA ARG A 320 8.43 5.88 -0.87
C ARG A 320 8.41 7.17 -1.70
N GLY A 321 8.12 8.29 -1.07
CA GLY A 321 7.97 9.62 -1.66
C GLY A 321 8.24 10.73 -0.64
N ILE A 322 7.76 11.94 -0.90
CA ILE A 322 7.99 13.12 -0.05
C ILE A 322 6.91 13.34 1.03
N GLY A 323 6.00 12.37 1.17
CA GLY A 323 4.94 12.37 2.17
C GLY A 323 3.70 13.13 1.72
N GLY A 324 2.97 13.65 2.71
CA GLY A 324 1.65 14.26 2.56
C GLY A 324 0.93 14.21 3.90
N VAL A 325 -0.26 13.64 3.94
CA VAL A 325 -1.02 13.38 5.18
C VAL A 325 -1.42 11.93 5.24
N PHE A 326 -1.34 11.32 6.42
CA PHE A 326 -1.84 9.97 6.69
C PHE A 326 -2.43 9.89 8.10
N PHE A 327 -3.56 9.21 8.21
CA PHE A 327 -4.18 8.88 9.49
C PHE A 327 -4.92 7.54 9.40
N ASP A 328 -5.02 6.91 10.55
CA ASP A 328 -5.85 5.74 10.77
C ASP A 328 -6.53 5.88 12.13
N ASP A 329 -7.56 5.07 12.36
CA ASP A 329 -8.24 4.98 13.67
C ASP A 329 -8.83 6.30 14.17
N LEU A 330 -9.13 7.21 13.24
CA LEU A 330 -9.69 8.50 13.55
C LEU A 330 -11.13 8.32 14.03
N SER A 331 -11.30 8.34 15.34
CA SER A 331 -12.55 8.09 16.04
C SER A 331 -12.63 8.92 17.32
N LEU A 332 -13.78 8.90 17.99
CA LEU A 332 -13.90 9.48 19.32
C LEU A 332 -13.25 8.57 20.38
N PRO A 333 -12.75 9.13 21.49
CA PRO A 333 -12.30 8.36 22.64
C PRO A 333 -13.39 7.41 23.17
N SER A 334 -13.01 6.31 23.79
CA SER A 334 -13.96 5.28 24.27
C SER A 334 -14.98 5.81 25.29
N TRP A 335 -14.63 6.85 26.03
CA TRP A 335 -15.52 7.51 27.00
C TRP A 335 -16.50 8.51 26.35
N ALA A 336 -16.32 8.84 25.06
CA ALA A 336 -17.15 9.77 24.32
C ALA A 336 -17.98 9.02 23.27
N THR A 337 -19.18 8.58 23.64
CA THR A 337 -20.09 7.84 22.75
C THR A 337 -20.61 8.68 21.59
N SER A 338 -21.00 9.93 21.86
CA SER A 338 -21.57 10.84 20.83
C SER A 338 -21.24 12.32 21.03
N LYS A 339 -20.69 12.70 22.19
CA LYS A 339 -20.39 14.10 22.52
C LYS A 339 -19.08 14.56 21.90
N ALA A 340 -19.07 15.80 21.43
CA ALA A 340 -17.86 16.43 20.94
C ALA A 340 -16.77 16.39 22.03
N SER A 341 -15.58 15.92 21.66
CA SER A 341 -14.49 15.66 22.61
C SER A 341 -13.14 15.95 21.99
N PHE A 342 -12.15 16.29 22.81
CA PHE A 342 -10.76 16.36 22.37
C PHE A 342 -10.28 14.96 22.00
N ILE A 343 -9.67 14.82 20.83
CA ILE A 343 -9.19 13.54 20.33
C ILE A 343 -7.66 13.46 20.44
N PRO A 344 -7.10 12.33 20.90
CA PRO A 344 -5.68 12.08 20.76
C PRO A 344 -5.36 11.89 19.28
N LEU A 345 -4.33 12.57 18.81
CA LEU A 345 -3.79 12.46 17.47
C LEU A 345 -2.54 11.60 17.51
N MET A 346 -2.61 10.49 16.78
CA MET A 346 -1.46 9.62 16.59
C MET A 346 -0.59 10.16 15.46
N ASP A 347 0.72 9.94 15.59
CA ASP A 347 1.73 10.33 14.60
C ASP A 347 2.44 9.11 13.98
N GLY A 348 1.91 7.91 14.19
CA GLY A 348 2.51 6.64 13.75
C GLY A 348 3.65 6.13 14.63
N GLY A 349 3.97 6.77 15.75
CA GLY A 349 4.97 6.32 16.71
C GLY A 349 4.48 5.26 17.70
N LYS A 350 5.41 4.46 18.24
CA LYS A 350 5.15 3.56 19.38
C LYS A 350 5.21 4.38 20.69
N SER A 351 4.15 5.14 20.98
CA SER A 351 3.82 5.82 22.24
C SER A 351 4.96 6.10 23.26
N SER A 352 5.42 7.36 23.34
CA SER A 352 5.85 8.08 24.57
C SER A 352 6.19 9.55 24.30
N ASP A 353 6.37 9.94 23.02
CA ASP A 353 6.46 11.34 22.62
C ASP A 353 5.09 12.03 22.73
N ALA A 354 5.09 13.34 23.02
CA ALA A 354 3.91 14.16 23.28
C ALA A 354 2.69 13.73 22.44
N VAL A 355 1.67 13.16 23.09
CA VAL A 355 0.39 12.88 22.46
C VAL A 355 -0.13 14.22 21.96
N LEU A 356 -0.05 14.45 20.66
CA LEU A 356 -0.69 15.60 20.05
C LEU A 356 -2.18 15.44 20.35
N VAL A 357 -2.79 16.46 20.93
CA VAL A 357 -4.23 16.47 21.18
C VAL A 357 -4.81 17.48 20.21
N SER A 358 -6.02 17.20 19.71
CA SER A 358 -6.73 18.15 18.87
C SER A 358 -6.83 19.52 19.56
N ALA A 359 -6.69 20.59 18.79
CA ALA A 359 -6.86 21.95 19.31
C ALA A 359 -8.34 22.24 19.63
N LYS A 360 -9.27 21.49 19.03
CA LYS A 360 -10.71 21.63 19.19
C LYS A 360 -11.37 20.32 19.61
N GLN A 361 -12.59 20.42 20.10
CA GLN A 361 -13.45 19.25 20.31
C GLN A 361 -14.06 18.79 18.99
N HIS A 362 -14.08 17.48 18.76
CA HIS A 362 -14.62 16.87 17.57
C HIS A 362 -15.75 15.92 17.87
N SER A 363 -16.74 15.89 16.98
CA SER A 363 -17.75 14.86 16.86
C SER A 363 -17.51 14.03 15.58
N LYS A 364 -18.25 12.92 15.43
CA LYS A 364 -18.26 12.15 14.17
C LYS A 364 -18.49 13.03 12.94
N GLU A 365 -19.36 14.03 13.06
CA GLU A 365 -19.67 14.98 11.98
C GLU A 365 -18.47 15.86 11.59
N THR A 366 -17.78 16.43 12.58
CA THR A 366 -16.60 17.26 12.29
C THR A 366 -15.44 16.43 11.72
N LEU A 367 -15.32 15.17 12.13
CA LEU A 367 -14.32 14.26 11.56
C LEU A 367 -14.67 13.85 10.13
N PHE A 368 -15.95 13.63 9.83
CA PHE A 368 -16.40 13.40 8.46
C PHE A 368 -16.15 14.62 7.56
N ARG A 369 -16.37 15.85 8.07
CA ARG A 369 -15.98 17.08 7.36
C ARG A 369 -14.47 17.17 7.10
N ALA A 370 -13.64 16.73 8.04
CA ALA A 370 -12.18 16.66 7.85
C ALA A 370 -11.81 15.70 6.71
N VAL A 371 -12.40 14.50 6.71
CA VAL A 371 -12.21 13.50 5.64
C VAL A 371 -12.63 14.07 4.28
N ARG A 372 -13.80 14.74 4.22
CA ARG A 372 -14.28 15.39 3.00
C ARG A 372 -13.36 16.51 2.53
N ALA A 373 -12.94 17.39 3.44
CA ALA A 373 -12.04 18.49 3.11
C ALA A 373 -10.71 17.99 2.52
N LEU A 374 -10.14 16.95 3.11
CA LEU A 374 -8.91 16.33 2.62
C LEU A 374 -9.10 15.63 1.27
N GLY A 375 -10.19 14.87 1.09
CA GLY A 375 -10.50 14.23 -0.19
C GLY A 375 -10.75 15.22 -1.32
N ASP A 376 -11.46 16.31 -1.03
CA ASP A 376 -11.76 17.37 -2.00
C ASP A 376 -10.52 18.21 -2.36
N ALA A 377 -9.51 18.24 -1.47
CA ALA A 377 -8.24 18.94 -1.69
C ALA A 377 -7.28 18.22 -2.65
N PHE A 378 -7.51 16.94 -2.95
CA PHE A 378 -6.59 16.14 -3.76
C PHE A 378 -6.39 16.69 -5.18
N ILE A 379 -7.47 17.00 -5.91
CA ILE A 379 -7.38 17.51 -7.28
C ILE A 379 -6.67 18.88 -7.33
N PRO A 380 -7.05 19.88 -6.50
CA PRO A 380 -6.31 21.13 -6.39
C PRO A 380 -4.83 20.96 -6.01
N ALA A 381 -4.49 19.94 -5.21
CA ALA A 381 -3.11 19.67 -4.82
C ALA A 381 -2.30 18.97 -5.93
N TYR A 382 -2.93 18.14 -6.76
CA TYR A 382 -2.24 17.24 -7.68
C TYR A 382 -2.27 17.68 -9.15
N LEU A 383 -3.44 18.02 -9.69
CA LEU A 383 -3.56 18.33 -11.12
C LEU A 383 -2.71 19.51 -11.60
N PRO A 384 -2.52 20.60 -10.81
CA PRO A 384 -1.61 21.67 -11.21
C PRO A 384 -0.17 21.18 -11.45
N LEU A 385 0.28 20.18 -10.68
CA LEU A 385 1.62 19.59 -10.84
C LEU A 385 1.71 18.81 -12.15
N VAL A 386 0.70 17.99 -12.44
CA VAL A 386 0.63 17.24 -13.70
C VAL A 386 0.58 18.19 -14.90
N ASN A 387 -0.27 19.22 -14.82
CA ASN A 387 -0.44 20.20 -15.90
C ASN A 387 0.86 20.95 -16.19
N LYS A 388 1.60 21.32 -15.14
CA LYS A 388 2.91 21.97 -15.23
C LYS A 388 3.96 21.09 -15.90
N HIS A 389 3.99 19.79 -15.58
CA HIS A 389 5.09 18.90 -15.96
C HIS A 389 4.80 17.96 -17.15
N LYS A 390 3.55 17.85 -17.62
CA LYS A 390 3.21 16.88 -18.68
C LYS A 390 3.91 17.12 -20.02
N TYR A 391 4.27 18.37 -20.33
CA TYR A 391 4.95 18.74 -21.58
C TYR A 391 6.46 18.89 -21.45
N ASP A 392 7.01 18.72 -20.25
CA ASP A 392 8.46 18.87 -20.06
C ASP A 392 9.21 17.83 -20.87
N SER A 393 10.31 18.24 -21.49
CA SER A 393 11.17 17.33 -22.24
C SER A 393 11.90 16.39 -21.28
N PHE A 394 11.98 15.11 -21.64
CA PHE A 394 12.68 14.10 -20.85
C PHE A 394 13.53 13.20 -21.75
N THR A 395 14.57 12.63 -21.18
CA THR A 395 15.54 11.75 -21.85
C THR A 395 15.26 10.28 -21.52
N PRO A 396 15.87 9.32 -22.25
CA PRO A 396 15.83 7.91 -21.86
C PRO A 396 16.34 7.65 -20.44
N ASP A 397 17.33 8.42 -19.98
CA ASP A 397 17.87 8.33 -18.62
C ASP A 397 16.80 8.73 -17.59
N ASN A 398 15.97 9.73 -17.90
CA ASN A 398 14.88 10.11 -17.01
C ASN A 398 13.84 8.98 -16.86
N VAL A 399 13.55 8.26 -17.95
CA VAL A 399 12.64 7.11 -17.93
C VAL A 399 13.25 5.94 -17.14
N GLU A 400 14.54 5.66 -17.32
CA GLU A 400 15.25 4.65 -16.52
C GLU A 400 15.10 4.94 -15.02
N TRP A 401 15.37 6.20 -14.62
CA TRP A 401 15.24 6.62 -13.24
C TRP A 401 13.81 6.50 -12.71
N GLN A 402 12.82 6.95 -13.49
CA GLN A 402 11.40 6.78 -13.14
C GLN A 402 11.06 5.30 -12.88
N GLN A 403 11.53 4.39 -13.73
CA GLN A 403 11.26 2.96 -13.55
C GLN A 403 11.95 2.37 -12.31
N LEU A 404 13.18 2.81 -11.99
CA LEU A 404 13.86 2.43 -10.75
C LEU A 404 13.08 2.89 -9.50
N ARG A 405 12.65 4.16 -9.49
CA ARG A 405 11.83 4.72 -8.40
C ARG A 405 10.45 4.04 -8.31
N ARG A 406 9.84 3.69 -9.44
CA ARG A 406 8.61 2.86 -9.49
C ARG A 406 8.83 1.44 -8.96
N GLY A 407 10.03 0.89 -9.09
CA GLY A 407 10.43 -0.35 -8.42
C GLY A 407 10.33 -0.24 -6.90
N ARG A 408 10.78 0.88 -6.31
CA ARG A 408 10.62 1.18 -4.88
C ARG A 408 9.16 1.33 -4.47
N TYR A 409 8.33 1.93 -5.32
CA TYR A 409 6.89 2.00 -5.10
C TYR A 409 6.25 0.61 -5.01
N ALA A 410 6.61 -0.29 -5.93
CA ALA A 410 6.15 -1.67 -5.92
C ALA A 410 6.67 -2.46 -4.70
N GLU A 411 7.93 -2.28 -4.30
CA GLU A 411 8.49 -2.87 -3.07
C GLU A 411 7.66 -2.49 -1.84
N PHE A 412 7.31 -1.21 -1.69
CA PHE A 412 6.47 -0.79 -0.58
C PHE A 412 5.10 -1.48 -0.58
N ASN A 413 4.40 -1.44 -1.72
CA ASN A 413 3.04 -1.98 -1.81
C ASN A 413 3.00 -3.51 -1.57
N LEU A 414 4.02 -4.24 -2.04
CA LEU A 414 4.06 -5.69 -1.90
C LEU A 414 4.53 -6.17 -0.52
N VAL A 415 5.37 -5.39 0.17
CA VAL A 415 6.02 -5.82 1.43
C VAL A 415 5.38 -5.18 2.68
N TYR A 416 5.05 -3.89 2.62
CA TYR A 416 4.70 -3.09 3.80
C TYR A 416 3.26 -2.59 3.82
N ASP A 417 2.64 -2.34 2.66
CA ASP A 417 1.30 -1.78 2.62
C ASP A 417 0.26 -2.73 3.24
N ARG A 418 -0.33 -2.29 4.37
CA ARG A 418 -1.33 -3.05 5.10
C ARG A 418 -2.56 -3.31 4.26
N GLY A 419 -2.98 -2.34 3.44
CA GLY A 419 -4.16 -2.43 2.58
C GLY A 419 -4.01 -3.52 1.51
N THR A 420 -2.89 -3.50 0.78
CA THR A 420 -2.56 -4.51 -0.23
C THR A 420 -2.45 -5.90 0.37
N LYS A 421 -1.70 -6.06 1.48
CA LYS A 421 -1.55 -7.36 2.15
C LYS A 421 -2.89 -7.91 2.64
N PHE A 422 -3.71 -7.08 3.28
CA PHE A 422 -5.04 -7.49 3.74
C PHE A 422 -5.94 -7.90 2.57
N GLY A 423 -5.93 -7.13 1.48
CA GLY A 423 -6.71 -7.43 0.27
C GLY A 423 -6.32 -8.78 -0.35
N LEU A 424 -5.02 -9.05 -0.51
CA LEU A 424 -4.53 -10.31 -1.10
C LEU A 424 -4.84 -11.54 -0.23
N MET A 425 -4.92 -11.36 1.09
CA MET A 425 -5.25 -12.43 2.04
C MET A 425 -6.76 -12.62 2.22
N THR A 426 -7.59 -11.71 1.71
CA THR A 426 -9.05 -11.78 1.86
C THR A 426 -9.66 -12.71 0.81
N PRO A 427 -10.35 -13.81 1.20
CA PRO A 427 -11.00 -14.70 0.25
C PRO A 427 -12.04 -13.97 -0.62
N GLY A 428 -12.04 -14.27 -1.91
CA GLY A 428 -12.98 -13.67 -2.87
C GLY A 428 -12.73 -12.19 -3.17
N ALA A 429 -11.62 -11.60 -2.70
CA ALA A 429 -11.24 -10.24 -3.07
C ALA A 429 -10.81 -10.17 -4.55
N ARG A 430 -11.14 -9.05 -5.20
CA ARG A 430 -10.79 -8.81 -6.60
C ARG A 430 -9.32 -8.38 -6.70
N ILE A 431 -8.43 -9.33 -6.99
CA ILE A 431 -6.98 -9.12 -7.05
C ILE A 431 -6.59 -7.99 -8.01
N GLU A 432 -7.25 -7.91 -9.18
CA GLU A 432 -7.02 -6.83 -10.15
C GLU A 432 -7.32 -5.43 -9.61
N SER A 433 -8.30 -5.30 -8.69
CA SER A 433 -8.58 -4.02 -8.02
C SER A 433 -7.51 -3.65 -7.00
N ILE A 434 -6.89 -4.65 -6.37
CA ILE A 434 -5.83 -4.46 -5.36
C ILE A 434 -4.51 -4.07 -6.04
N LEU A 435 -4.12 -4.82 -7.08
CA LEU A 435 -2.87 -4.60 -7.81
C LEU A 435 -2.96 -3.48 -8.86
N MET A 436 -4.11 -2.81 -8.96
CA MET A 436 -4.26 -1.58 -9.75
C MET A 436 -3.19 -0.54 -9.36
N SER A 437 -2.81 -0.50 -8.09
CA SER A 437 -1.79 0.41 -7.55
C SER A 437 -0.38 0.21 -8.12
N LEU A 438 -0.09 -0.91 -8.76
CA LEU A 438 1.23 -1.15 -9.35
C LEU A 438 1.38 -0.40 -10.69
N PRO A 439 2.54 0.20 -10.98
CA PRO A 439 2.81 0.87 -12.24
C PRO A 439 2.85 -0.12 -13.42
N LEU A 440 2.74 0.38 -14.65
CA LEU A 440 2.83 -0.48 -15.84
C LEU A 440 4.26 -0.99 -16.06
N TYR A 441 5.25 -0.13 -15.80
CA TYR A 441 6.67 -0.47 -15.87
C TYR A 441 7.40 -0.11 -14.58
N ALA A 442 8.24 -1.03 -14.12
CA ALA A 442 9.15 -0.87 -13.00
C ALA A 442 10.46 -1.60 -13.30
N ARG A 443 11.55 -1.17 -12.65
CA ARG A 443 12.90 -1.67 -12.90
C ARG A 443 13.64 -1.88 -11.59
N TRP A 444 14.47 -2.93 -11.57
CA TRP A 444 15.38 -3.22 -10.46
C TRP A 444 16.78 -3.43 -11.02
N GLU A 445 17.75 -2.77 -10.40
CA GLU A 445 19.15 -2.90 -10.73
C GLU A 445 19.99 -3.22 -9.51
N TYR A 446 20.99 -4.04 -9.72
CA TYR A 446 21.90 -4.47 -8.67
C TYR A 446 22.89 -3.37 -8.34
N MET A 447 22.98 -2.99 -7.05
CA MET A 447 23.95 -2.04 -6.51
C MET A 447 24.08 -0.73 -7.30
N ASP A 448 22.93 -0.11 -7.61
CA ASP A 448 22.90 1.24 -8.16
C ASP A 448 23.59 2.25 -7.21
N GLY A 449 24.39 3.15 -7.79
CA GLY A 449 25.26 4.07 -7.05
C GLY A 449 24.53 5.13 -6.22
N ILE A 450 23.25 5.37 -6.49
CA ILE A 450 22.45 6.38 -5.80
C ILE A 450 21.44 5.71 -4.87
N THR A 451 20.74 4.67 -5.36
CA THR A 451 19.62 4.04 -4.63
C THR A 451 19.96 2.71 -3.98
N GLY A 452 21.21 2.24 -4.11
CA GLY A 452 21.67 0.97 -3.57
C GLY A 452 21.74 0.97 -2.05
N THR A 453 21.21 -0.09 -1.42
CA THR A 453 21.33 -0.29 0.03
C THR A 453 22.79 -0.57 0.38
N GLY A 454 23.35 0.15 1.36
CA GLY A 454 24.75 -0.01 1.77
C GLY A 454 25.77 0.39 0.69
N ARG A 455 25.35 1.22 -0.29
CA ARG A 455 26.18 1.69 -1.41
C ARG A 455 27.52 2.27 -0.99
N GLU A 456 27.58 2.96 0.14
CA GLU A 456 28.80 3.58 0.68
C GLU A 456 29.96 2.59 0.87
N TYR A 457 29.64 1.34 1.23
CA TYR A 457 30.62 0.29 1.54
C TYR A 457 30.78 -0.75 0.42
N SER A 458 30.07 -0.60 -0.69
CA SER A 458 30.04 -1.62 -1.74
C SER A 458 30.98 -1.30 -2.89
N ALA A 459 32.01 -2.15 -3.08
CA ALA A 459 32.88 -2.06 -4.26
C ALA A 459 32.11 -2.17 -5.58
N ALA A 460 31.05 -2.99 -5.61
CA ALA A 460 30.18 -3.12 -6.79
C ALA A 460 29.43 -1.81 -7.08
N ALA A 461 28.92 -1.13 -6.03
CA ALA A 461 28.27 0.18 -6.21
C ALA A 461 29.25 1.22 -6.75
N HIS A 462 30.46 1.31 -6.17
CA HIS A 462 31.48 2.26 -6.65
C HIS A 462 31.90 2.01 -8.10
N MET A 463 32.05 0.75 -8.51
CA MET A 463 32.38 0.39 -9.89
C MET A 463 31.24 0.73 -10.86
N LEU A 464 30.02 0.30 -10.56
CA LEU A 464 28.84 0.51 -11.41
C LEU A 464 28.45 1.99 -11.49
N ASP A 465 28.57 2.73 -10.38
CA ASP A 465 28.32 4.16 -10.34
C ASP A 465 29.31 4.92 -11.22
N LYS A 466 30.59 4.57 -11.17
CA LYS A 466 31.62 5.18 -12.03
C LYS A 466 31.29 4.98 -13.51
N GLU A 467 30.88 3.78 -13.91
CA GLU A 467 30.45 3.51 -15.28
C GLU A 467 29.19 4.29 -15.66
N LYS A 468 28.19 4.34 -14.79
CA LYS A 468 26.95 5.08 -15.04
C LYS A 468 27.16 6.59 -15.13
N ARG A 469 27.98 7.18 -14.26
CA ARG A 469 28.30 8.61 -14.27
C ARG A 469 28.99 9.07 -15.55
N THR A 470 29.62 8.18 -16.31
CA THR A 470 30.14 8.52 -17.64
C THR A 470 29.07 8.63 -18.72
N LYS A 471 27.85 8.13 -18.44
CA LYS A 471 26.74 8.07 -19.40
C LYS A 471 25.67 9.13 -19.13
N ILE A 472 25.44 9.49 -17.87
CA ILE A 472 24.49 10.53 -17.47
C ILE A 472 25.16 11.89 -17.33
N SER A 473 24.41 12.98 -17.55
CA SER A 473 24.92 14.34 -17.31
C SER A 473 25.14 14.58 -15.81
N GLU A 474 26.02 15.53 -15.49
CA GLU A 474 26.26 15.95 -14.10
C GLU A 474 24.99 16.52 -13.43
N GLU A 475 24.20 17.27 -14.21
CA GLU A 475 22.90 17.81 -13.77
C GLU A 475 21.92 16.71 -13.39
N GLU A 476 21.82 15.65 -14.21
CA GLU A 476 20.95 14.50 -13.97
C GLU A 476 21.40 13.73 -12.71
N ALA A 477 22.69 13.46 -12.57
CA ALA A 477 23.24 12.79 -11.39
C ALA A 477 22.90 13.57 -10.10
N LYS A 478 23.11 14.89 -10.13
CA LYS A 478 22.80 15.77 -9.01
C LYS A 478 21.31 15.80 -8.68
N ALA A 479 20.44 15.81 -9.69
CA ALA A 479 18.99 15.81 -9.46
C ALA A 479 18.52 14.51 -8.78
N ARG A 480 19.08 13.36 -9.16
CA ARG A 480 18.83 12.07 -8.52
C ARG A 480 19.33 12.03 -7.08
N GLU A 481 20.52 12.55 -6.81
CA GLU A 481 21.09 12.65 -5.45
C GLU A 481 20.23 13.54 -4.54
N ILE A 482 19.78 14.70 -5.03
CA ILE A 482 18.88 15.61 -4.28
C ILE A 482 17.56 14.91 -3.94
N MET A 483 16.99 14.18 -4.89
CA MET A 483 15.78 13.40 -4.65
C MET A 483 16.02 12.32 -3.60
N GLN A 484 17.11 11.55 -3.73
CA GLN A 484 17.45 10.48 -2.79
C GLN A 484 17.64 11.00 -1.35
N ASP A 485 18.34 12.13 -1.18
CA ASP A 485 18.50 12.78 0.12
C ASP A 485 17.14 13.13 0.76
N ALA A 486 16.19 13.67 -0.01
CA ALA A 486 14.87 14.00 0.50
C ALA A 486 14.05 12.77 0.93
N LEU A 487 14.35 11.59 0.40
CA LEU A 487 13.67 10.34 0.76
C LEU A 487 14.29 9.69 2.00
N GLU A 488 15.61 9.75 2.13
CA GLU A 488 16.36 9.26 3.29
C GLU A 488 16.14 10.17 4.52
N HIS A 489 15.96 11.46 4.28
CA HIS A 489 15.80 12.49 5.30
C HIS A 489 14.53 13.33 5.07
N PRO A 490 13.35 12.90 5.61
CA PRO A 490 12.10 13.66 5.51
C PRO A 490 12.25 15.13 5.87
N LYS A 491 11.79 16.01 4.97
CA LYS A 491 11.88 17.47 5.12
C LYS A 491 10.55 18.04 5.63
N ASN A 492 10.60 19.23 6.22
CA ASN A 492 9.38 20.01 6.42
C ASN A 492 9.16 20.91 5.20
N TRP A 493 7.98 20.83 4.58
CA TRP A 493 7.65 21.56 3.37
C TRP A 493 6.86 22.85 3.64
N VAL A 494 6.23 22.98 4.82
CA VAL A 494 5.34 24.10 5.20
C VAL A 494 5.35 24.43 6.68
#